data_AF-A0A2H0WN66-F1
#
_entry.id   AF-A0A2H0WN66-F1
#
_cell.length_a   1.000
_cell.length_b   1.000
_cell.length_c   1.000
_cell.angle_alpha   90.00
_cell.angle_beta   90.00
_cell.angle_gamma   90.00
#
_symmetry.space_group_name_H-M   'P 1'
#
loop_
_entity.id
_entity.type
_entity.pdbx_description
1 polymer ?
#
loop_
_entity_poly.entity_id
_entity_poly.type
_entity_poly.pdbx_seq_one_letter_code
_entity_poly.pdbx_strand_id
1 'polypeptide(L)'
;MNIFQAWTYRAISQGISEETIVLLILLPLVASIVAATRHLVGFRGFGILIPTALSVVFVAMGITSGLLIFVAILLLATVARVSLRRLHIQYLPRMALLLWFISLGVLGMIFISTSFGINQVIPISIFPILILILLAEEFIGVQIGKSLREATQLTMETIVIALVGWFVFRLVWLHQLALNQPHWAILAPLAINLVVGRYTGLRLLEYQRFKRLLK
;
A
#
# COMPACT_ATOMS: atom_id res chain seq x y z
N MET A 1 -4.60 -32.75 11.12
CA MET A 1 -4.55 -31.32 11.48
C MET A 1 -3.10 -30.90 11.51
N ASN A 2 -2.67 -30.00 10.62
CA ASN A 2 -1.27 -29.57 10.55
C ASN A 2 -0.93 -28.68 11.76
N ILE A 3 0.34 -28.67 12.20
CA ILE A 3 0.79 -27.90 13.36
C ILE A 3 0.33 -26.44 13.22
N PHE A 4 0.64 -25.79 12.10
CA PHE A 4 0.23 -24.41 11.82
C PHE A 4 -1.29 -24.19 11.90
N GLN A 5 -2.09 -25.13 11.40
CA GLN A 5 -3.55 -25.05 11.47
C GLN A 5 -4.06 -25.17 12.92
N ALA A 6 -3.43 -26.02 13.73
CA ALA A 6 -3.76 -26.11 15.14
C ALA A 6 -3.42 -24.82 15.90
N TRP A 7 -2.32 -24.14 15.54
CA TRP A 7 -1.95 -22.85 16.12
C TRP A 7 -2.89 -21.72 15.67
N THR A 8 -3.32 -21.69 14.40
CA THR A 8 -4.30 -20.69 13.93
C THR A 8 -5.63 -20.84 14.66
N TYR A 9 -6.16 -22.06 14.79
CA TYR A 9 -7.39 -22.27 15.54
C TYR A 9 -7.27 -21.93 17.03
N ARG A 10 -6.13 -22.23 17.66
CA ARG A 10 -5.87 -21.81 19.06
C ARG A 10 -5.86 -20.28 19.18
N ALA A 11 -5.20 -19.58 18.27
CA ALA A 11 -5.16 -18.12 18.25
C ALA A 11 -6.57 -17.52 18.14
N ILE A 12 -7.40 -18.06 17.25
CA ILE A 12 -8.80 -17.63 17.08
C ILE A 12 -9.59 -17.88 18.38
N SER A 13 -9.42 -19.05 19.00
CA SER A 13 -10.10 -19.38 20.26
C SER A 13 -9.69 -18.49 21.44
N GLN A 14 -8.53 -17.82 21.35
CA GLN A 14 -8.03 -16.87 22.35
C GLN A 14 -8.49 -15.43 22.07
N GLY A 15 -9.37 -15.21 21.08
CA GLY A 15 -9.97 -13.91 20.77
C GLY A 15 -9.26 -13.11 19.68
N ILE A 16 -8.29 -13.69 18.97
CA ILE A 16 -7.68 -13.05 17.80
C ILE A 16 -8.65 -13.16 16.62
N SER A 17 -8.98 -12.03 15.98
CA SER A 17 -9.83 -12.00 14.79
C SER A 17 -9.23 -12.83 13.66
N GLU A 18 -10.07 -13.58 12.94
CA GLU A 18 -9.70 -14.30 11.74
C GLU A 18 -9.09 -13.36 10.69
N GLU A 19 -9.62 -12.15 10.56
CA GLU A 19 -9.15 -11.14 9.62
C GLU A 19 -7.68 -10.78 9.87
N THR A 20 -7.27 -10.65 11.14
CA THR A 20 -5.88 -10.35 11.50
C THR A 20 -4.93 -11.46 11.06
N ILE A 21 -5.33 -12.72 11.26
CA ILE A 21 -4.53 -13.89 10.89
C ILE A 21 -4.39 -13.98 9.37
N VAL A 22 -5.51 -13.84 8.65
CA VAL A 22 -5.52 -13.89 7.20
C VAL A 22 -4.71 -12.73 6.61
N LEU A 23 -4.83 -11.52 7.16
CA LEU A 23 -4.07 -10.37 6.70
C LEU A 23 -2.56 -10.59 6.87
N LEU A 24 -2.12 -11.13 8.01
CA LEU A 24 -0.71 -11.45 8.24
C LEU A 24 -0.17 -12.52 7.28
N ILE A 25 -0.95 -13.56 7.00
CA ILE A 25 -0.56 -14.66 6.12
C ILE A 25 -0.54 -14.24 4.65
N LEU A 26 -1.50 -13.41 4.22
CA LEU A 26 -1.63 -12.97 2.83
C LEU A 26 -0.80 -11.71 2.51
N LEU A 27 -0.32 -10.95 3.51
CA LEU A 27 0.51 -9.77 3.27
C LEU A 27 1.75 -10.06 2.40
N PRO A 28 2.54 -11.12 2.64
CA PRO A 28 3.65 -11.48 1.77
C PRO A 28 3.20 -11.86 0.35
N LEU A 29 2.01 -12.46 0.20
CA LEU A 29 1.45 -12.78 -1.12
C LEU A 29 1.17 -11.51 -1.91
N VAL A 30 0.55 -10.51 -1.27
CA VAL A 30 0.31 -9.21 -1.90
C VAL A 30 1.61 -8.53 -2.28
N ALA A 31 2.61 -8.50 -1.38
CA ALA A 31 3.93 -7.97 -1.70
C ALA A 31 4.59 -8.69 -2.90
N SER A 32 4.39 -10.01 -3.02
CA SER A 32 4.87 -10.81 -4.16
C SER A 32 4.18 -10.42 -5.46
N ILE A 33 2.87 -10.16 -5.42
CA ILE A 33 2.08 -9.69 -6.58
C ILE A 33 2.56 -8.30 -7.00
N VAL A 34 2.84 -7.41 -6.05
CA VAL A 34 3.42 -6.09 -6.33
C VAL A 34 4.77 -6.25 -7.03
N ALA A 35 5.66 -7.10 -6.50
CA ALA A 35 6.97 -7.37 -7.09
C ALA A 35 6.85 -7.98 -8.50
N ALA A 36 5.96 -8.97 -8.68
CA ALA A 36 5.68 -9.59 -9.98
C ALA A 36 5.14 -8.56 -10.98
N THR A 37 4.25 -7.68 -10.57
CA THR A 37 3.69 -6.63 -11.42
C THR A 37 4.77 -5.66 -11.88
N ARG A 38 5.71 -5.32 -11.00
CA ARG A 38 6.87 -4.47 -11.35
C ARG A 38 7.85 -5.16 -12.30
N HIS A 39 8.14 -6.44 -12.09
CA HIS A 39 9.13 -7.18 -12.89
C HIS A 39 8.57 -7.68 -14.23
N LEU A 40 7.35 -8.20 -14.25
CA LEU A 40 6.74 -8.80 -15.44
C LEU A 40 6.04 -7.75 -16.29
N VAL A 41 5.24 -6.86 -15.68
CA VAL A 41 4.50 -5.85 -16.44
C VAL A 41 5.38 -4.64 -16.71
N GLY A 42 6.13 -4.17 -15.71
CA GLY A 42 7.00 -3.00 -15.82
C GLY A 42 6.42 -1.71 -15.24
N PHE A 43 5.38 -1.83 -14.40
CA PHE A 43 4.90 -0.72 -13.60
C PHE A 43 6.01 -0.20 -12.68
N ARG A 44 6.16 1.13 -12.59
CA ARG A 44 7.26 1.79 -11.91
C ARG A 44 6.89 2.31 -10.52
N GLY A 45 5.66 2.06 -10.05
CA GLY A 45 5.06 2.56 -8.81
C GLY A 45 5.98 2.58 -7.58
N PHE A 46 5.55 3.26 -6.51
CA PHE A 46 6.40 3.62 -5.38
C PHE A 46 6.88 2.41 -4.54
N GLY A 47 7.95 1.75 -5.01
CA GLY A 47 8.52 0.59 -4.33
C GLY A 47 7.51 -0.53 -4.12
N ILE A 48 7.82 -1.44 -3.19
CA ILE A 48 6.91 -2.51 -2.78
C ILE A 48 6.07 -2.07 -1.57
N LEU A 49 6.67 -1.26 -0.68
CA LEU A 49 6.08 -0.85 0.58
C LEU A 49 4.77 -0.06 0.39
N ILE A 50 4.79 1.01 -0.41
CA ILE A 50 3.65 1.93 -0.56
C ILE A 50 2.40 1.21 -1.10
N PRO A 51 2.43 0.50 -2.25
CA PRO A 51 1.23 -0.18 -2.74
C PRO A 51 0.75 -1.31 -1.81
N THR A 52 1.66 -2.01 -1.14
CA THR A 52 1.29 -3.10 -0.21
C THR A 52 0.61 -2.55 1.03
N ALA A 53 1.20 -1.53 1.66
CA ALA A 53 0.62 -0.88 2.84
C ALA A 53 -0.70 -0.18 2.49
N LEU A 54 -0.79 0.47 1.33
CA LEU A 54 -2.02 1.08 0.85
C LEU A 54 -3.13 0.03 0.62
N SER A 55 -2.79 -1.18 0.15
CA SER A 55 -3.74 -2.30 0.05
C SER A 55 -4.33 -2.67 1.41
N VAL A 56 -3.48 -2.77 2.44
CA VAL A 56 -3.90 -3.05 3.83
C VAL A 56 -4.82 -1.95 4.36
N VAL A 57 -4.48 -0.68 4.08
CA VAL A 57 -5.34 0.45 4.46
C VAL A 57 -6.71 0.37 3.78
N PHE A 58 -6.77 0.01 2.49
CA PHE A 58 -8.05 -0.17 1.81
C PHE A 58 -8.87 -1.35 2.35
N VAL A 59 -8.23 -2.38 2.89
CA VAL A 59 -8.94 -3.47 3.58
C VAL A 59 -9.54 -2.96 4.88
N ALA A 60 -8.75 -2.23 5.68
CA ALA A 60 -9.18 -1.74 6.99
C ALA A 60 -10.21 -0.59 6.94
N MET A 61 -10.10 0.30 5.97
CA MET A 61 -10.94 1.51 5.87
C MET A 61 -11.99 1.44 4.76
N GLY A 62 -11.91 0.44 3.89
CA GLY A 62 -12.60 0.43 2.61
C GLY A 62 -11.91 1.30 1.56
N ILE A 63 -12.19 1.02 0.28
CA ILE A 63 -11.59 1.75 -0.85
C ILE A 63 -12.00 3.22 -0.85
N THR A 64 -13.27 3.52 -0.60
CA THR A 64 -13.80 4.89 -0.72
C THR A 64 -13.16 5.83 0.30
N SER A 65 -13.24 5.49 1.59
CA SER A 65 -12.64 6.29 2.66
C SER A 65 -11.12 6.27 2.61
N GLY A 66 -10.52 5.09 2.34
CA GLY A 66 -9.06 4.95 2.22
C GLY A 66 -8.49 5.78 1.08
N LEU A 67 -9.11 5.77 -0.11
CA LEU A 67 -8.66 6.55 -1.26
C LEU A 67 -8.86 8.05 -1.04
N LEU A 68 -10.00 8.45 -0.47
CA LEU A 68 -10.28 9.86 -0.17
C LEU A 68 -9.23 10.43 0.79
N ILE A 69 -8.95 9.73 1.90
CA ILE A 69 -7.97 10.18 2.90
C ILE A 69 -6.56 10.11 2.33
N PHE A 70 -6.21 9.08 1.56
CA PHE A 70 -4.91 9.00 0.90
C PHE A 70 -4.68 10.19 -0.04
N VAL A 71 -5.63 10.49 -0.94
CA VAL A 71 -5.52 11.65 -1.85
C VAL A 71 -5.44 12.96 -1.07
N ALA A 72 -6.23 13.11 -0.01
CA ALA A 72 -6.20 14.30 0.84
C ALA A 72 -4.82 14.49 1.51
N ILE A 73 -4.24 13.41 2.05
CA ILE A 73 -2.90 13.40 2.62
C ILE A 73 -1.85 13.71 1.54
N LEU A 74 -1.95 13.15 0.34
CA LEU A 74 -1.02 13.45 -0.75
C LEU A 74 -1.04 14.92 -1.17
N LEU A 75 -2.23 15.54 -1.18
CA LEU A 75 -2.38 16.97 -1.45
C LEU A 75 -1.74 17.80 -0.34
N LEU A 76 -2.04 17.51 0.94
CA LEU A 76 -1.43 18.16 2.09
C LEU A 76 0.10 18.03 2.07
N ALA A 77 0.61 16.83 1.81
CA ALA A 77 2.02 16.51 1.68
C ALA A 77 2.70 17.34 0.57
N THR A 78 2.03 17.47 -0.58
CA THR A 78 2.53 18.26 -1.71
C THR A 78 2.58 19.76 -1.36
N VAL A 79 1.51 20.29 -0.74
CA VAL A 79 1.46 21.68 -0.27
C VAL A 79 2.55 21.95 0.76
N ALA A 80 2.68 21.09 1.77
CA ALA A 80 3.70 21.17 2.80
C ALA A 80 5.11 21.21 2.18
N ARG A 81 5.38 20.30 1.23
CA ARG A 81 6.65 20.23 0.51
C ARG A 81 6.98 21.54 -0.21
N VAL A 82 6.01 22.13 -0.91
CA VAL A 82 6.21 23.41 -1.62
C VAL A 82 6.48 24.55 -0.64
N SER A 83 5.73 24.61 0.45
CA SER A 83 5.90 25.63 1.50
C SER A 83 7.28 25.53 2.18
N LEU A 84 7.70 24.31 2.56
CA LEU A 84 8.98 24.08 3.24
C LEU A 84 10.20 24.21 2.31
N ARG A 85 10.03 24.12 0.98
CA ARG A 85 11.13 24.27 0.02
C ARG A 85 11.87 25.60 0.19
N ARG A 86 11.17 26.66 0.62
CA ARG A 86 11.76 28.01 0.81
C ARG A 86 12.66 28.10 2.03
N LEU A 87 12.55 27.19 2.99
CA LEU A 87 13.17 27.33 4.31
C LEU A 87 14.63 26.85 4.40
N HIS A 88 15.24 26.35 3.31
CA HIS A 88 16.65 25.92 3.26
C HIS A 88 17.11 25.00 4.42
N ILE A 89 16.19 24.20 4.96
CA ILE A 89 16.45 23.30 6.10
C ILE A 89 17.09 21.99 5.62
N GLN A 90 17.93 21.36 6.46
CA GLN A 90 18.43 20.00 6.27
C GLN A 90 17.30 18.98 6.09
N TYR A 91 17.60 17.83 5.48
CA TYR A 91 16.62 16.80 5.11
C TYR A 91 15.83 16.24 6.31
N LEU A 92 16.52 15.82 7.37
CA LEU A 92 15.91 15.21 8.55
C LEU A 92 14.90 16.14 9.25
N PRO A 93 15.26 17.38 9.62
CA PRO A 93 14.29 18.31 10.21
C PRO A 93 13.17 18.72 9.25
N ARG A 94 13.45 18.75 7.93
CA ARG A 94 12.41 18.99 6.92
C ARG A 94 11.35 17.89 6.91
N MET A 95 11.75 16.61 7.01
CA MET A 95 10.79 15.51 7.08
C MET A 95 9.95 15.53 8.37
N ALA A 96 10.56 15.86 9.52
CA ALA A 96 9.82 16.05 10.77
C ALA A 96 8.75 17.14 10.66
N LEU A 97 9.08 18.29 10.03
CA LEU A 97 8.12 19.38 9.79
C LEU A 97 7.02 18.99 8.78
N LEU A 98 7.34 18.14 7.78
CA LEU A 98 6.34 17.61 6.86
C LEU A 98 5.33 16.74 7.59
N LEU A 99 5.80 15.79 8.42
CA LEU A 99 4.95 14.95 9.26
C LEU A 99 4.09 15.78 10.21
N TRP A 100 4.66 16.83 10.82
CA TRP A 100 3.92 17.76 11.66
C TRP A 100 2.79 18.46 10.89
N PHE A 101 3.08 18.98 9.69
CA PHE A 101 2.08 19.65 8.85
C PHE A 101 0.97 18.70 8.39
N ILE A 102 1.32 17.47 7.97
CA ILE A 102 0.35 16.45 7.55
C ILE A 102 -0.52 16.04 8.74
N SER A 103 0.07 15.85 9.92
CA SER A 103 -0.66 15.49 11.14
C SER A 103 -1.69 16.57 11.52
N LEU A 104 -1.31 17.85 11.44
CA LEU A 104 -2.24 18.96 11.64
C LEU A 104 -3.34 19.00 10.58
N GLY A 105 -3.01 18.73 9.33
CA GLY A 105 -4.01 18.68 8.25
C GLY A 105 -5.02 17.55 8.45
N VAL A 106 -4.57 16.36 8.85
CA VAL A 106 -5.46 15.23 9.17
C VAL A 106 -6.33 15.53 10.39
N LEU A 107 -5.76 16.13 11.44
CA LEU A 107 -6.53 16.58 12.60
C LEU A 107 -7.61 17.59 12.21
N GLY A 108 -7.27 18.57 11.36
CA GLY A 108 -8.22 19.51 10.80
C GLY A 108 -9.34 18.82 10.00
N MET A 109 -9.01 17.81 9.20
CA MET A 109 -10.01 17.02 8.48
C MET A 109 -10.95 16.27 9.42
N ILE A 110 -10.46 15.72 10.53
CA ILE A 110 -11.29 15.05 11.53
C ILE A 110 -12.27 16.04 12.19
N PHE A 111 -11.80 17.24 12.52
CA PHE A 111 -12.65 18.29 13.11
C PHE A 111 -13.74 18.74 12.14
N ILE A 112 -13.38 18.98 10.87
CA ILE A 112 -14.34 19.33 9.80
C ILE A 112 -15.32 18.18 9.57
N SER A 113 -14.84 16.94 9.49
CA SER A 113 -15.70 15.78 9.26
C SER A 113 -16.74 15.60 10.36
N THR A 114 -16.32 15.81 11.62
CA THR A 114 -17.21 15.73 12.79
C THR A 114 -18.25 16.86 12.78
N SER A 115 -17.87 18.08 12.40
CA SER A 115 -18.80 19.22 12.38
C SER A 115 -19.85 19.15 11.27
N PHE A 116 -19.50 18.59 10.11
CA PHE A 116 -20.42 18.40 8.99
C PHE A 116 -21.20 17.07 9.03
N GLY A 117 -21.05 16.26 10.09
CA GLY A 117 -21.73 14.98 10.23
C GLY A 117 -21.37 13.96 9.15
N ILE A 118 -20.16 14.04 8.60
CA ILE A 118 -19.70 13.12 7.55
C ILE A 118 -19.35 11.78 8.21
N ASN A 119 -20.34 10.88 8.27
CA ASN A 119 -20.25 9.57 8.93
C ASN A 119 -19.24 8.61 8.29
N GLN A 120 -18.73 8.91 7.08
CA GLN A 120 -17.79 8.04 6.36
C GLN A 120 -16.37 8.02 6.97
N VAL A 121 -16.07 8.96 7.87
CA VAL A 121 -14.74 9.09 8.52
C VAL A 121 -14.76 8.57 9.98
N ILE A 122 -15.94 8.45 10.59
CA ILE A 122 -16.10 8.47 12.06
C ILE A 122 -15.82 7.12 12.77
N PRO A 123 -15.84 5.93 12.14
CA PRO A 123 -15.40 4.70 12.80
C PRO A 123 -14.02 4.19 12.36
N ILE A 124 -13.16 5.05 11.78
CA ILE A 124 -11.85 4.61 11.29
C ILE A 124 -10.88 4.42 12.46
N SER A 125 -10.28 3.23 12.57
CA SER A 125 -9.15 2.99 13.48
C SER A 125 -7.99 3.95 13.21
N ILE A 126 -7.33 4.43 14.27
CA ILE A 126 -6.20 5.36 14.14
C ILE A 126 -5.02 4.77 13.34
N PHE A 127 -4.84 3.44 13.39
CA PHE A 127 -3.70 2.76 12.75
C PHE A 127 -3.65 2.93 11.23
N PRO A 128 -4.72 2.64 10.45
CA PRO A 128 -4.74 2.95 9.03
C PRO A 128 -4.39 4.40 8.67
N ILE A 129 -4.86 5.37 9.46
CA ILE A 129 -4.55 6.79 9.25
C ILE A 129 -3.06 7.05 9.48
N LEU A 130 -2.48 6.51 10.56
CA LEU A 130 -1.05 6.63 10.84
C LEU A 130 -0.20 6.00 9.73
N ILE A 131 -0.61 4.84 9.19
CA ILE A 131 0.05 4.22 8.05
C ILE A 131 0.05 5.18 6.86
N LEU A 132 -1.09 5.80 6.52
CA LEU A 132 -1.16 6.76 5.42
C LEU A 132 -0.25 7.99 5.64
N ILE A 133 -0.17 8.50 6.86
CA ILE A 133 0.72 9.63 7.21
C ILE A 133 2.19 9.23 7.02
N LEU A 134 2.60 8.05 7.49
CA LEU A 134 3.96 7.54 7.32
C LEU A 134 4.29 7.27 5.84
N LEU A 135 3.34 6.73 5.08
CA LEU A 135 3.48 6.53 3.63
C LEU A 135 3.65 7.86 2.88
N ALA A 136 3.09 8.95 3.39
CA ALA A 136 3.24 10.26 2.77
C ALA A 136 4.69 10.75 2.79
N GLU A 137 5.47 10.40 3.82
CA GLU A 137 6.90 10.70 3.87
C GLU A 137 7.66 9.98 2.76
N GLU A 138 7.47 8.66 2.66
CA GLU A 138 8.06 7.83 1.59
C GLU A 138 7.69 8.35 0.20
N PHE A 139 6.43 8.74 0.04
CA PHE A 139 5.93 9.32 -1.20
C PHE A 139 6.61 10.64 -1.54
N ILE A 140 6.72 11.58 -0.58
CA ILE A 140 7.47 12.83 -0.78
C ILE A 140 8.93 12.52 -1.14
N GLY A 141 9.56 11.58 -0.44
CA GLY A 141 10.91 11.11 -0.69
C GLY A 141 11.13 10.72 -2.15
N VAL A 142 10.26 9.86 -2.69
CA VAL A 142 10.37 9.42 -4.10
C VAL A 142 9.95 10.50 -5.09
N GLN A 143 9.05 11.42 -4.72
CA GLN A 143 8.73 12.57 -5.55
C GLN A 143 9.89 13.59 -5.63
N ILE A 144 10.87 13.56 -4.72
CA ILE A 144 12.08 14.37 -4.80
C ILE A 144 12.94 13.83 -5.95
N GLY A 145 13.13 14.66 -6.98
CA GLY A 145 13.88 14.29 -8.19
C GLY A 145 13.03 13.77 -9.35
N LYS A 146 11.69 13.75 -9.22
CA LYS A 146 10.76 13.44 -10.31
C LYS A 146 10.00 14.68 -10.77
N SER A 147 9.64 14.71 -12.05
CA SER A 147 8.75 15.77 -12.57
C SER A 147 7.32 15.58 -12.05
N LEU A 148 6.50 16.64 -12.07
CA LEU A 148 5.11 16.56 -11.63
C LEU A 148 4.32 15.48 -12.40
N ARG A 149 4.56 15.37 -13.71
CA ARG A 149 3.92 14.37 -14.58
C ARG A 149 4.33 12.95 -14.25
N GLU A 150 5.62 12.73 -13.96
CA GLU A 150 6.10 11.41 -13.54
C GLU A 150 5.54 11.04 -12.16
N ALA A 151 5.48 12.00 -11.24
CA ALA A 151 4.93 11.80 -9.91
C ALA A 151 3.45 11.41 -9.96
N THR A 152 2.62 12.10 -10.75
CA THR A 152 1.20 11.76 -10.88
C THR A 152 0.99 10.39 -11.53
N GLN A 153 1.79 10.06 -12.55
CA GLN A 153 1.75 8.73 -13.17
C GLN A 153 2.11 7.63 -12.16
N LEU A 154 3.19 7.81 -11.40
CA LEU A 154 3.60 6.85 -10.35
C LEU A 154 2.52 6.66 -9.29
N THR A 155 1.82 7.73 -8.89
CA THR A 155 0.71 7.67 -7.94
C THR A 155 -0.43 6.82 -8.50
N MET A 156 -0.82 7.05 -9.75
CA MET A 156 -1.88 6.27 -10.39
C MET A 156 -1.50 4.80 -10.50
N GLU A 157 -0.28 4.49 -10.95
CA GLU A 157 0.22 3.11 -10.99
C GLU A 157 0.19 2.46 -9.59
N THR A 158 0.56 3.20 -8.55
CA THR A 158 0.57 2.70 -7.16
C THR A 158 -0.85 2.44 -6.63
N ILE A 159 -1.80 3.33 -6.92
CA ILE A 159 -3.21 3.13 -6.55
C ILE A 159 -3.77 1.90 -7.26
N VAL A 160 -3.51 1.74 -8.57
CA VAL A 160 -3.97 0.56 -9.33
C VAL A 160 -3.41 -0.73 -8.73
N ILE A 161 -2.11 -0.77 -8.43
CA ILE A 161 -1.49 -1.94 -7.80
C ILE A 161 -2.09 -2.19 -6.40
N ALA A 162 -2.34 -1.15 -5.62
CA ALA A 162 -2.96 -1.29 -4.30
C ALA A 162 -4.41 -1.81 -4.37
N LEU A 163 -5.17 -1.42 -5.40
CA LEU A 163 -6.51 -1.98 -5.64
C LEU A 163 -6.45 -3.45 -6.01
N VAL A 164 -5.45 -3.88 -6.78
CA VAL A 164 -5.22 -5.31 -7.05
C VAL A 164 -4.88 -6.05 -5.76
N GLY A 165 -4.01 -5.50 -4.91
CA GLY A 165 -3.67 -6.10 -3.61
C GLY A 165 -4.88 -6.20 -2.68
N TRP A 166 -5.73 -5.16 -2.64
CA TRP A 166 -7.00 -5.20 -1.93
C TRP A 166 -7.95 -6.27 -2.47
N PHE A 167 -8.03 -6.43 -3.79
CA PHE A 167 -8.89 -7.44 -4.41
C PHE A 167 -8.43 -8.86 -4.02
N VAL A 168 -7.12 -9.08 -3.94
CA VAL A 168 -6.52 -10.34 -3.48
C VAL A 168 -6.98 -10.68 -2.05
N PHE A 169 -6.98 -9.71 -1.13
CA PHE A 169 -7.47 -9.94 0.24
C PHE A 169 -8.96 -10.32 0.31
N ARG A 170 -9.78 -9.85 -0.65
CA ARG A 170 -11.23 -10.14 -0.69
C ARG A 170 -11.55 -11.53 -1.26
N LEU A 171 -10.62 -12.19 -1.94
CA LEU A 171 -10.89 -13.48 -2.56
C LEU A 171 -11.18 -14.55 -1.49
N VAL A 172 -12.42 -15.05 -1.48
CA VAL A 172 -12.90 -16.09 -0.54
C VAL A 172 -11.99 -17.32 -0.57
N TRP A 173 -11.54 -17.72 -1.76
CA TRP A 173 -10.62 -18.85 -1.91
C TRP A 173 -9.28 -18.63 -1.19
N LEU A 174 -8.70 -17.43 -1.26
CA LEU A 174 -7.45 -17.11 -0.55
C LEU A 174 -7.66 -17.03 0.96
N HIS A 175 -8.80 -16.51 1.41
CA HIS A 175 -9.17 -16.49 2.82
C HIS A 175 -9.30 -17.91 3.40
N GLN A 176 -9.99 -18.80 2.67
CA GLN A 176 -10.12 -20.21 3.04
C GLN A 176 -8.77 -20.94 3.00
N LEU A 177 -7.93 -20.66 1.99
CA LEU A 177 -6.60 -21.25 1.89
C LEU A 177 -5.69 -20.81 3.06
N ALA A 178 -5.78 -19.55 3.47
CA ALA A 178 -5.03 -19.03 4.62
C ALA A 178 -5.44 -19.69 5.95
N LEU A 179 -6.74 -19.94 6.16
CA LEU A 179 -7.24 -20.57 7.40
C LEU A 179 -7.09 -22.10 7.41
N ASN A 180 -7.41 -22.76 6.30
CA ASN A 180 -7.45 -24.22 6.22
C ASN A 180 -6.06 -24.82 5.96
N GLN A 181 -5.23 -24.17 5.16
CA GLN A 181 -3.90 -24.66 4.76
C GLN A 181 -2.84 -23.55 4.81
N PRO A 182 -2.58 -22.96 6.00
CA PRO A 182 -1.68 -21.81 6.16
C PRO A 182 -0.25 -22.05 5.63
N HIS A 183 0.23 -23.30 5.65
CA HIS A 183 1.55 -23.62 5.12
C HIS A 183 1.68 -23.34 3.61
N TRP A 184 0.66 -23.66 2.80
CA TRP A 184 0.69 -23.34 1.36
C TRP A 184 0.60 -21.84 1.14
N ALA A 185 -0.21 -21.15 1.95
CA ALA A 185 -0.36 -19.70 1.90
C ALA A 185 0.96 -18.96 2.18
N ILE A 186 1.79 -19.49 3.07
CA ILE A 186 3.11 -18.93 3.42
C ILE A 186 4.19 -19.33 2.39
N LEU A 187 4.14 -20.57 1.89
CA LEU A 187 5.14 -21.07 0.93
C LEU A 187 4.95 -20.52 -0.49
N ALA A 188 3.71 -20.27 -0.92
CA ALA A 188 3.43 -19.77 -2.26
C ALA A 188 4.12 -18.41 -2.55
N PRO A 189 4.05 -17.38 -1.68
CA PRO A 189 4.80 -16.13 -1.83
C PRO A 189 6.31 -16.35 -1.97
N LEU A 190 6.89 -17.26 -1.19
CA LEU A 190 8.32 -17.57 -1.26
C LEU A 190 8.70 -18.12 -2.64
N ALA A 191 7.94 -19.11 -3.13
CA ALA A 191 8.16 -19.69 -4.44
C ALA A 191 7.98 -18.65 -5.57
N ILE A 192 6.94 -17.83 -5.50
CA ILE A 192 6.67 -16.76 -6.47
C ILE A 192 7.84 -15.78 -6.50
N ASN A 193 8.32 -15.30 -5.35
CA ASN A 193 9.44 -14.35 -5.31
C ASN A 193 10.75 -14.95 -5.84
N LEU A 194 11.01 -16.24 -5.58
CA LEU A 194 12.19 -16.91 -6.13
C LEU A 194 12.13 -17.00 -7.66
N VAL A 195 10.97 -17.32 -8.23
CA VAL A 195 10.76 -17.38 -9.68
C VAL A 195 10.87 -15.99 -10.30
N VAL A 196 10.14 -15.01 -9.74
CA VAL A 196 10.13 -13.61 -10.22
C VAL A 196 11.51 -12.97 -10.11
N GLY A 197 12.24 -13.22 -9.01
CA GLY A 197 13.58 -12.69 -8.79
C GLY A 197 14.63 -13.25 -9.75
N ARG A 198 14.40 -14.45 -10.31
CA ARG A 198 15.26 -15.07 -11.33
C ARG A 198 14.84 -14.73 -12.76
N TYR A 199 13.72 -14.03 -12.94
CA TYR A 199 13.22 -13.68 -14.26
C TYR A 199 14.05 -12.57 -14.90
N THR A 200 14.86 -12.93 -15.91
CA THR A 200 15.68 -12.02 -16.71
C THR A 200 15.04 -11.64 -18.06
N GLY A 201 13.80 -12.08 -18.32
CA GLY A 201 13.08 -11.79 -19.56
C GLY A 201 12.67 -10.33 -19.70
N LEU A 202 12.36 -9.92 -20.93
CA LEU A 202 11.85 -8.57 -21.25
C LEU A 202 10.51 -8.32 -20.53
N ARG A 203 10.31 -7.09 -20.04
CA ARG A 203 9.03 -6.69 -19.43
C ARG A 203 7.93 -6.63 -20.51
N LEU A 204 6.69 -6.97 -20.16
CA LEU A 204 5.56 -6.93 -21.10
C LEU A 204 5.38 -5.56 -21.76
N LEU A 205 5.58 -4.47 -21.00
CA LEU A 205 5.54 -3.11 -21.54
C LEU A 205 6.75 -2.80 -22.45
N GLU A 206 7.89 -3.46 -22.26
CA GLU A 206 9.04 -3.35 -23.16
C GLU A 206 8.78 -4.11 -24.45
N TYR A 207 8.09 -5.25 -24.40
CA TYR A 207 7.70 -6.00 -25.59
C TYR A 207 6.86 -5.16 -26.56
N GLN A 208 5.92 -4.36 -26.05
CA GLN A 208 5.13 -3.44 -26.88
C GLN A 208 5.98 -2.33 -27.52
N ARG A 209 7.02 -1.87 -26.82
CA ARG A 209 7.94 -0.83 -27.33
C ARG A 209 8.93 -1.38 -28.36
N PHE A 210 9.46 -2.59 -28.16
CA PHE A 210 10.43 -3.24 -29.05
C PHE A 210 9.79 -4.00 -30.21
N LYS A 211 8.48 -4.23 -30.19
CA LYS A 211 7.74 -4.77 -31.35
C LYS A 211 7.93 -3.93 -32.63
N ARG A 212 8.26 -2.63 -32.50
CA ARG A 212 8.56 -1.75 -33.64
C ARG A 212 9.98 -1.86 -34.18
N LEU A 213 10.90 -2.49 -33.45
CA LEU A 213 12.31 -2.66 -33.82
C LEU A 213 12.64 -4.08 -34.31
N LEU A 214 11.72 -5.03 -34.13
CA LEU A 214 11.83 -6.42 -34.59
C LEU A 214 11.15 -6.66 -35.96
N LYS A 215 10.97 -5.61 -36.75
CA LYS A 215 10.39 -5.69 -38.10
C LYS A 215 11.38 -5.17 -39.13
#